data_AF-A0A354F0J3-F1
#
_entry.id   AF-A0A354F0J3-F1
#
_cell.length_a   1.000
_cell.length_b   1.000
_cell.length_c   1.000
_cell.angle_alpha   90.00
_cell.angle_beta   90.00
_cell.angle_gamma   90.00
#
_symmetry.space_group_name_H-M   'P 1'
#
loop_
_entity.id
_entity.type
_entity.pdbx_description
1 polymer ?
#
loop_
_entity_poly.entity_id
_entity_poly.type
_entity_poly.pdbx_seq_one_letter_code
_entity_poly.pdbx_strand_id
1 'polypeptide(L)' 'MKKLKVMTVAGTRPELIRLSLIIRKLDEFCDHVLVHTGQNYDFELNEVFFSDLGIRKPD' A
#
# COMPACT_ATOMS: atom_id res chain seq x y z
N MET A 1 16.46 13.75 13.56
CA MET A 1 15.18 13.35 14.20
C MET A 1 14.76 12.01 13.65
N LYS A 2 14.18 11.12 14.46
CA LYS A 2 13.66 9.83 13.97
C LYS A 2 12.39 10.09 13.15
N LYS A 3 12.29 9.52 11.93
CA LYS A 3 11.05 9.60 11.14
C LYS A 3 9.91 8.92 11.91
N LEU A 4 8.69 9.45 11.78
CA LEU A 4 7.50 8.81 12.36
C LEU A 4 7.29 7.44 11.70
N LYS A 5 7.00 6.42 12.51
CA LYS A 5 6.66 5.09 12.00
C LYS A 5 5.16 5.01 11.75
N VAL A 6 4.76 4.69 10.53
CA VAL A 6 3.36 4.66 10.11
C VAL A 6 3.07 3.30 9.47
N MET A 7 1.96 2.68 9.85
CA MET A 7 1.48 1.45 9.22
C MET A 7 0.19 1.72 8.47
N THR A 8 0.17 1.40 7.18
CA THR A 8 -1.04 1.38 6.36
C THR A 8 -1.50 -0.05 6.19
N VAL A 9 -2.74 -0.37 6.60
CA VAL A 9 -3.35 -1.68 6.40
C VAL A 9 -4.46 -1.53 5.36
N ALA A 10 -4.43 -2.33 4.31
CA ALA A 10 -5.44 -2.37 3.25
C ALA A 10 -5.81 -3.82 2.90
N GLY A 11 -7.03 -4.07 2.44
CA GLY A 11 -7.46 -5.40 2.02
C GLY A 11 -8.31 -5.42 0.75
N THR A 12 -8.87 -4.27 0.38
CA THR A 12 -9.81 -4.14 -0.72
C THR A 12 -9.24 -3.26 -1.84
N ARG A 13 -9.72 -3.48 -3.07
CA ARG A 13 -9.35 -2.65 -4.24
C ARG A 13 -9.66 -1.15 -4.04
N PRO A 14 -10.84 -0.74 -3.52
CA PRO A 14 -11.12 0.67 -3.27
C PRO A 14 -10.15 1.33 -2.28
N GLU A 15 -9.66 0.60 -1.27
CA GLU A 15 -8.64 1.10 -0.35
C GLU A 15 -7.32 1.34 -1.08
N LEU A 16 -6.82 0.38 -1.85
CA LEU A 16 -5.58 0.54 -2.63
C LEU A 16 -5.64 1.73 -3.59
N ILE A 17 -6.76 1.90 -4.30
CA ILE A 17 -6.97 3.03 -5.24
C ILE A 17 -6.88 4.37 -4.47
N ARG A 18 -7.62 4.51 -3.36
CA ARG A 18 -7.67 5.77 -2.59
C ARG A 18 -6.35 6.06 -1.87
N LEU A 19 -5.69 5.03 -1.36
CA LEU A 19 -4.46 5.14 -0.57
C LEU A 19 -3.21 5.25 -1.44
N SER A 20 -3.27 4.92 -2.74
CA SER A 20 -2.14 4.98 -3.67
C SER A 20 -1.32 6.29 -3.58
N LEU A 21 -2.01 7.43 -3.55
CA LEU A 21 -1.39 8.76 -3.46
C LEU A 21 -0.76 9.01 -2.08
N ILE A 22 -1.39 8.50 -1.01
CA ILE A 22 -0.93 8.66 0.36
C ILE A 22 0.29 7.78 0.63
N ILE A 23 0.27 6.53 0.17
CA ILE A 23 1.36 5.56 0.31
C ILE A 23 2.67 6.15 -0.23
N ARG A 24 2.64 6.72 -1.45
CA ARG A 24 3.80 7.39 -2.05
C ARG A 24 4.37 8.49 -1.18
N LYS A 25 3.52 9.26 -0.49
CA LYS A 25 3.94 10.33 0.41
C LYS A 25 4.48 9.79 1.73
N LEU A 26 3.86 8.75 2.28
CA LEU A 26 4.36 8.10 3.49
C LEU A 26 5.73 7.45 3.25
N ASP A 27 5.96 6.85 2.08
CA ASP A 27 7.27 6.30 1.71
C ASP A 27 8.37 7.38 1.65
N GLU A 28 8.03 8.62 1.27
CA GLU A 28 8.96 9.76 1.22
C GLU A 28 9.28 10.30 2.64
N PHE A 29 8.25 10.49 3.46
CA PHE A 29 8.34 11.27 4.70
C PHE A 29 8.38 10.44 5.99
N CYS A 30 8.00 9.16 5.95
CA CYS A 30 7.85 8.29 7.12
C CYS A 30 8.71 7.02 7.02
N ASP A 31 8.85 6.32 8.15
CA ASP A 31 9.22 4.91 8.17
C ASP A 31 7.93 4.10 7.98
N HIS A 32 7.55 3.88 6.72
CA HIS A 32 6.23 3.41 6.33
C HIS A 32 6.21 1.89 6.13
N VAL A 33 5.29 1.21 6.82
CA VAL A 33 4.99 -0.22 6.66
C VAL A 33 3.63 -0.36 5.97
N LEU A 34 3.58 -1.09 4.87
CA LEU A 34 2.37 -1.35 4.10
C LEU A 34 1.98 -2.82 4.27
N VAL A 35 0.81 -3.08 4.84
CA VAL A 35 0.28 -4.43 5.05
C VAL A 35 -0.93 -4.62 4.16
N HIS A 36 -0.93 -5.70 3.38
CA HIS A 36 -2.11 -6.15 2.65
C HIS A 36 -2.70 -7.40 3.33
N THR A 37 -3.99 -7.36 3.71
CA THR A 37 -4.62 -8.42 4.51
C THR A 37 -4.98 -9.67 3.71
N GLY A 38 -4.86 -9.64 2.38
CA GLY A 38 -5.16 -10.79 1.52
C GLY A 38 -6.66 -11.10 1.40
N GLN A 39 -7.53 -10.12 1.65
CA GLN A 39 -9.00 -10.31 1.56
C GLN A 39 -9.51 -10.68 0.16
N ASN A 40 -8.75 -10.42 -0.92
CA ASN A 40 -9.10 -10.84 -2.27
C ASN A 40 -8.39 -12.15 -2.64
N TYR A 41 -9.15 -13.17 -3.03
CA TYR A 41 -8.66 -14.50 -3.41
C TYR A 41 -7.88 -14.51 -4.74
N ASP A 42 -8.03 -13.47 -5.55
CA ASP A 42 -7.38 -13.32 -6.85
C ASP A 42 -6.08 -12.50 -6.73
N PHE A 43 -4.99 -13.20 -6.43
CA PHE A 43 -3.67 -12.62 -6.22
C PHE A 43 -3.11 -11.97 -7.50
N GLU A 44 -3.42 -12.54 -8.67
CA GLU A 44 -2.96 -12.02 -9.96
C GLU A 44 -3.58 -10.66 -10.25
N LEU A 45 -4.87 -10.48 -9.94
CA LEU A 45 -5.53 -9.20 -10.11
C LEU A 45 -4.97 -8.12 -9.18
N ASN A 46 -4.58 -8.47 -7.94
CA ASN A 46 -4.01 -7.49 -7.00
C ASN A 46 -2.67 -6.95 -7.50
N GLU A 47 -1.79 -7.83 -8.01
CA GLU A 47 -0.47 -7.44 -8.54
C GLU A 47 -0.58 -6.43 -9.69
N VAL A 48 -1.58 -6.57 -10.56
CA VAL A 48 -1.86 -5.59 -11.62
C VAL A 48 -2.16 -4.21 -11.03
N PHE A 49 -2.98 -4.12 -9.98
CA PHE A 49 -3.28 -2.83 -9.34
C PHE A 49 -2.04 -2.20 -8.69
N PHE A 50 -1.17 -2.97 -8.04
CA PHE A 50 0.07 -2.43 -7.49
C PHE A 50 0.98 -1.88 -8.60
N SER A 51 1.11 -2.60 -9.71
CA SER A 51 1.86 -2.15 -10.89
C SER A 51 1.26 -0.89 -11.50
N ASP A 52 -0.03 -0.90 -11.82
CA ASP A 52 -0.73 0.21 -12.50
C ASP A 52 -0.79 1.48 -11.64
N LEU A 53 -1.00 1.32 -10.33
CA LEU A 53 -1.00 2.43 -9.38
C LEU A 53 0.42 2.82 -8.94
N GLY A 54 1.47 2.15 -9.42
CA GLY A 54 2.87 2.40 -9.03
C GLY A 54 3.06 2.37 -7.52
N ILE A 55 2.43 1.39 -6.85
CA ILE A 55 2.56 1.13 -5.42
C ILE A 55 3.56 -0.02 -5.25
N ARG A 56 4.51 0.12 -4.32
CA ARG A 56 5.42 -0.97 -3.95
C ARG A 56 4.66 -2.18 -3.39
N LYS A 57 5.30 -3.35 -3.39
CA LYS A 57 4.73 -4.51 -2.72
C LYS A 57 4.60 -4.26 -1.21
N PRO A 58 3.58 -4.85 -0.56
CA PRO A 58 3.46 -4.89 0.90
C PRO A 58 4.71 -5.49 1.57
N ASP A 59 4.95 -5.10 2.83
CA ASP A 59 6.03 -5.58 3.70
C ASP A 59 5.71 -6.94 4.34
#